data_AF-A0A7C3WH99-F1
#
_entry.id   AF-A0A7C3WH99-F1
#
_cell.length_a   1.000
_cell.length_b   1.000
_cell.length_c   1.000
_cell.angle_alpha   90.00
_cell.angle_beta   90.00
_cell.angle_gamma   90.00
#
_symmetry.space_group_name_H-M   'P 1'
#
loop_
_entity.id
_entity.type
_entity.pdbx_description
1 polymer ?
#
loop_
_entity_poly.entity_id
_entity_poly.type
_entity_poly.pdbx_seq_one_letter_code
_entity_poly.pdbx_strand_id
1 'polypeptide(L)'
;MRQQRPLPQPPFSNRQSPPWWHWIAWMVAFAIGALAFRLALEHYLSAADPFAQDVQAVIERHQISYIGDMTSQVFHRKDCPLAAQIPRRFRVMFFSRRAALEMKFNPCTYCRP
;
A
#
# COMPACT_ATOMS: atom_id res chain seq x y z
N MET A 1 -54.46 24.83 -68.22
CA MET A 1 -53.28 23.98 -67.93
C MET A 1 -52.49 24.62 -66.80
N ARG A 2 -52.52 24.05 -65.59
CA ARG A 2 -51.83 24.60 -64.41
C ARG A 2 -50.56 23.77 -64.17
N GLN A 3 -49.39 24.32 -64.50
CA GLN A 3 -48.11 23.70 -64.17
C GLN A 3 -47.88 23.77 -62.66
N GLN A 4 -47.77 22.61 -62.01
CA GLN A 4 -47.31 22.51 -60.62
C GLN A 4 -45.79 22.65 -60.60
N ARG A 5 -45.26 23.63 -59.85
CA ARG A 5 -43.82 23.73 -59.58
C ARG A 5 -43.42 22.69 -58.52
N PRO A 6 -42.26 22.02 -58.66
CA PRO A 6 -41.75 21.14 -57.61
C PRO A 6 -41.25 21.97 -56.42
N LEU A 7 -41.57 21.51 -55.21
CA LEU A 7 -41.10 22.10 -53.95
C LEU A 7 -39.61 21.81 -53.72
N PRO A 8 -38.85 22.72 -53.10
CA PRO A 8 -37.45 22.48 -52.75
C PRO A 8 -37.33 21.46 -51.62
N GLN A 9 -36.45 20.48 -51.80
CA GLN A 9 -36.14 19.49 -50.77
C GLN A 9 -35.19 20.06 -49.69
N PRO A 10 -35.32 19.67 -48.41
CA PRO A 10 -34.46 20.15 -47.33
C PRO A 10 -33.05 19.51 -47.39
N PRO A 11 -31.98 20.25 -47.05
CA PRO A 11 -30.59 19.80 -47.24
C PRO A 11 -30.03 18.86 -46.15
N PHE A 12 -30.88 18.26 -45.30
CA PHE A 12 -30.42 17.50 -44.14
C PHE A 12 -31.05 16.10 -44.05
N SER A 13 -30.58 15.16 -44.87
CA SER A 13 -30.98 13.75 -44.73
C SER A 13 -29.84 12.75 -44.92
N ASN A 14 -28.60 13.13 -44.60
CA ASN A 14 -27.51 12.16 -44.57
C ASN A 14 -26.64 12.29 -43.31
N ARG A 15 -27.20 11.86 -42.18
CA ARG A 15 -26.42 11.54 -40.98
C ARG A 15 -26.54 10.03 -40.78
N GLN A 16 -25.71 9.27 -41.49
CA GLN A 16 -25.55 7.83 -41.24
C GLN A 16 -25.07 7.66 -39.81
N SER A 17 -25.93 7.15 -38.93
CA SER A 17 -25.52 6.71 -37.60
C SER A 17 -24.53 5.56 -37.77
N PRO A 18 -23.41 5.56 -37.01
CA PRO A 18 -22.47 4.45 -37.07
C PRO A 18 -23.21 3.16 -36.69
N PRO A 19 -22.97 2.05 -37.42
CA PRO A 19 -23.65 0.81 -37.14
C PRO A 19 -23.36 0.38 -35.69
N TRP A 20 -24.37 -0.11 -35.00
CA TRP A 20 -24.33 -0.52 -33.59
C TRP A 20 -23.13 -1.42 -33.23
N TRP A 21 -22.59 -2.15 -34.21
CA TRP A 21 -21.35 -2.92 -34.13
C TRP A 21 -20.10 -2.14 -33.70
N HIS A 22 -20.02 -0.83 -33.98
CA HIS A 22 -18.88 -0.03 -33.53
C HIS A 22 -18.78 -0.01 -32.01
N TRP A 23 -19.91 0.15 -31.31
CA TRP A 23 -19.92 0.14 -29.84
C TRP A 23 -19.47 -1.21 -29.28
N ILE A 24 -19.87 -2.31 -29.91
CA ILE A 24 -19.41 -3.65 -29.52
C ILE A 24 -17.90 -3.79 -29.74
N ALA A 25 -17.39 -3.34 -30.89
CA ALA A 25 -15.97 -3.39 -31.18
C ALA A 25 -15.14 -2.61 -30.15
N TRP A 26 -15.61 -1.42 -29.75
CA TRP A 26 -14.97 -0.63 -28.69
C TRP A 26 -14.98 -1.33 -27.33
N MET A 27 -16.10 -1.95 -26.94
CA MET A 27 -16.20 -2.69 -25.68
C MET A 27 -15.27 -3.91 -25.64
N VAL A 28 -15.16 -4.64 -26.75
CA VAL A 28 -14.25 -5.80 -26.86
C VAL A 28 -12.79 -5.34 -26.79
N ALA A 29 -12.42 -4.28 -27.52
CA ALA A 29 -11.06 -3.73 -27.46
C ALA A 29 -10.68 -3.27 -26.04
N PHE A 30 -11.62 -2.61 -25.35
CA PHE A 30 -11.40 -2.17 -23.97
C PHE A 30 -11.29 -3.35 -23.00
N ALA A 31 -12.13 -4.38 -23.15
CA ALA A 31 -12.06 -5.58 -22.33
C ALA A 31 -10.70 -6.31 -22.48
N ILE A 32 -10.20 -6.42 -23.71
CA ILE A 32 -8.88 -7.00 -23.99
C ILE A 32 -7.77 -6.15 -23.36
N GLY A 33 -7.83 -4.82 -23.53
CA GLY A 33 -6.85 -3.91 -22.94
C GLY A 33 -6.85 -3.96 -21.41
N ALA A 34 -8.02 -3.96 -20.78
CA ALA A 34 -8.18 -4.07 -19.33
C ALA A 34 -7.66 -5.42 -18.79
N LEU A 35 -7.90 -6.51 -19.52
CA LEU A 35 -7.40 -7.83 -19.16
C LEU A 35 -5.87 -7.89 -19.24
N ALA A 36 -5.28 -7.41 -20.33
CA ALA A 36 -3.83 -7.34 -20.50
C ALA A 36 -3.18 -6.44 -19.44
N PHE A 37 -3.79 -5.29 -19.14
CA PHE A 37 -3.33 -4.39 -18.08
C PHE A 37 -3.39 -5.07 -16.71
N ARG A 38 -4.46 -5.83 -16.41
CA ARG A 38 -4.55 -6.59 -15.16
C ARG A 38 -3.45 -7.63 -15.03
N LEU A 39 -3.22 -8.42 -16.07
CA LEU A 39 -2.17 -9.45 -16.08
C LEU A 39 -0.78 -8.83 -15.94
N ALA A 40 -0.52 -7.71 -16.62
CA ALA A 40 0.73 -6.96 -16.49
C ALA A 40 0.90 -6.37 -15.09
N LEU A 41 -0.17 -5.87 -14.48
CA LEU A 41 -0.15 -5.34 -13.11
C LEU A 41 0.13 -6.46 -12.10
N GLU A 42 -0.50 -7.62 -12.23
CA GLU A 42 -0.21 -8.79 -11.37
C GLU A 42 1.24 -9.26 -11.52
N HIS A 43 1.78 -9.30 -12.74
CA HIS A 43 3.20 -9.61 -12.97
C HIS A 43 4.14 -8.55 -12.38
N TYR A 44 3.83 -7.28 -12.57
CA TYR A 44 4.63 -6.17 -12.03
C TYR A 44 4.62 -6.16 -10.50
N LEU A 45 3.44 -6.31 -9.87
CA LEU A 45 3.30 -6.37 -8.42
C LEU A 45 3.96 -7.62 -7.82
N SER A 46 3.88 -8.77 -8.50
CA SER A 46 4.55 -10.00 -8.06
C SER A 46 6.08 -9.90 -8.19
N ALA A 47 6.57 -9.20 -9.21
CA ALA A 47 8.00 -8.94 -9.40
C ALA A 47 8.53 -7.84 -8.46
N ALA A 48 7.64 -6.96 -7.95
CA ALA A 48 8.06 -5.75 -7.27
C ALA A 48 8.71 -5.99 -5.90
N ASP A 49 8.42 -7.07 -5.14
CA ASP A 49 8.85 -7.06 -3.72
C ASP A 49 9.27 -8.38 -3.03
N PRO A 50 10.10 -9.24 -3.64
CA PRO A 50 10.88 -10.21 -2.84
C PRO A 50 11.90 -9.51 -1.93
N PHE A 51 12.44 -8.36 -2.35
CA PHE A 51 13.45 -7.63 -1.58
C PHE A 51 12.87 -6.79 -0.44
N ALA A 52 11.70 -6.14 -0.57
CA ALA A 52 11.10 -5.47 0.59
C ALA A 52 10.73 -6.45 1.70
N GLN A 53 10.26 -7.66 1.36
CA GLN A 53 9.98 -8.69 2.36
C GLN A 53 11.26 -9.16 3.07
N ASP A 54 12.35 -9.39 2.34
CA ASP A 54 13.61 -9.82 2.95
C ASP A 54 14.23 -8.72 3.82
N VAL A 55 14.23 -7.46 3.33
CA VAL A 55 14.67 -6.31 4.13
C VAL A 55 13.82 -6.15 5.38
N GLN A 56 12.50 -6.30 5.28
CA GLN A 56 11.60 -6.21 6.42
C GLN A 56 11.80 -7.37 7.42
N ALA A 57 12.08 -8.58 6.94
CA ALA A 57 12.41 -9.73 7.78
C ALA A 57 13.77 -9.60 8.48
N VAL A 58 14.78 -9.01 7.82
CA VAL A 58 16.08 -8.69 8.44
C VAL A 58 15.94 -7.57 9.46
N ILE A 59 15.15 -6.54 9.16
CA ILE A 59 14.82 -5.47 10.11
C ILE A 59 14.11 -6.07 11.32
N GLU A 60 13.15 -6.98 11.15
CA GLU A 60 12.45 -7.62 12.27
C GLU A 60 13.37 -8.53 13.09
N ARG A 61 14.25 -9.31 12.44
CA ARG A 61 15.26 -10.14 13.12
C ARG A 61 16.31 -9.32 13.88
N HIS A 62 16.62 -8.12 13.40
CA HIS A 62 17.58 -7.21 14.04
C HIS A 62 16.95 -6.05 14.79
N GLN A 63 15.62 -6.02 14.94
CA GLN A 63 14.96 -5.09 15.84
C GLN A 63 15.26 -5.51 17.27
N ILE A 64 16.31 -4.90 17.82
CA ILE A 64 16.68 -5.01 19.22
C ILE A 64 15.52 -4.40 20.01
N SER A 65 14.57 -5.23 20.44
CA SER A 65 13.47 -4.80 21.29
C SER A 65 14.02 -4.49 22.69
N TYR A 66 13.79 -3.28 23.17
CA TYR A 66 14.16 -2.86 24.51
C TYR A 66 12.94 -2.95 25.43
N ILE A 67 13.18 -3.30 26.69
CA ILE A 67 12.14 -3.48 27.70
C ILE A 67 12.31 -2.38 28.75
N GLY A 68 11.37 -1.45 28.81
CA GLY A 68 11.25 -0.44 29.85
C GLY A 68 10.45 -0.92 31.06
N ASP A 69 10.83 -0.44 32.23
CA ASP A 69 10.06 -0.52 33.46
C ASP A 69 9.50 0.88 33.78
N MET A 70 8.18 1.01 33.82
CA MET A 70 7.52 2.27 34.16
C MET A 70 7.82 2.73 35.60
N THR A 71 8.13 1.82 36.52
CA THR A 71 8.31 2.15 37.94
C THR A 71 9.68 2.77 38.19
N SER A 72 10.74 2.17 37.67
CA SER A 72 12.11 2.68 37.76
C SER A 72 12.48 3.65 36.64
N GLN A 73 11.65 3.76 35.60
CA GLN A 73 11.94 4.48 34.36
C GLN A 73 13.27 4.05 33.72
N VAL A 74 13.65 2.78 33.91
CA VAL A 74 14.85 2.21 33.32
C VAL A 74 14.46 1.32 32.14
N PHE A 75 15.21 1.40 31.05
CA PHE A 75 15.07 0.45 29.94
C PHE A 75 16.28 -0.50 29.84
N HIS A 76 15.97 -1.72 29.45
CA HIS A 76 16.87 -2.85 29.38
C HIS A 76 16.86 -3.44 27.96
N ARG A 77 17.91 -4.19 27.62
CA ARG A 77 17.88 -5.06 26.43
C ARG A 77 17.03 -6.31 26.73
N LYS A 78 16.41 -6.92 25.71
CA LYS A 78 15.60 -8.15 25.86
C LYS A 78 16.32 -9.27 26.61
N ASP A 79 17.63 -9.37 26.41
CA ASP A 79 18.47 -10.44 26.98
C ASP A 79 18.99 -10.13 28.40
N CYS A 80 18.56 -9.02 29.00
CA CYS A 80 18.99 -8.64 30.35
C CYS A 80 18.23 -9.44 31.43
N PRO A 81 18.92 -10.06 32.40
CA PRO A 81 18.27 -10.84 33.46
C PRO A 81 17.34 -10.00 34.34
N LEU A 82 17.63 -8.71 34.51
CA LEU A 82 16.79 -7.77 35.26
C LEU A 82 15.48 -7.49 34.52
N ALA A 83 15.49 -7.51 33.19
CA ALA A 83 14.29 -7.28 32.40
C ALA A 83 13.24 -8.36 32.63
N ALA A 84 13.68 -9.60 32.87
CA ALA A 84 12.81 -10.75 33.14
C ALA A 84 12.04 -10.62 34.47
N GLN A 85 12.58 -9.87 35.43
CA GLN A 85 11.98 -9.69 36.76
C GLN A 85 10.89 -8.60 36.78
N ILE A 86 10.81 -7.76 35.74
CA ILE A 86 9.81 -6.68 35.65
C ILE A 86 8.41 -7.29 35.49
N PRO A 87 7.44 -6.95 36.36
CA PRO A 87 6.06 -7.40 36.24
C PRO A 87 5.45 -6.92 34.91
N ARG A 88 4.67 -7.77 34.24
CA ARG A 88 4.04 -7.43 32.94
C ARG A 88 3.22 -6.14 32.97
N ARG A 89 2.65 -5.78 34.12
CA ARG A 89 1.82 -4.58 34.29
C ARG A 89 2.59 -3.27 34.11
N PHE A 90 3.87 -3.26 34.43
CA PHE A 90 4.73 -2.07 34.36
C PHE A 90 5.74 -2.14 33.20
N ARG A 91 5.62 -3.17 32.35
CA ARG A 91 6.53 -3.40 31.24
C ARG A 91 6.12 -2.60 30.01
N VAL A 92 7.05 -1.84 29.46
CA VAL A 92 6.91 -1.13 28.18
C VAL A 92 7.91 -1.72 27.19
N MET A 93 7.54 -1.81 25.91
CA MET A 93 8.44 -2.24 24.86
C MET A 93 8.81 -1.05 23.98
N PHE A 94 10.10 -0.89 23.69
CA PHE A 94 10.61 0.11 22.78
C PHE A 94 11.31 -0.56 21.60
N PHE A 95 11.07 -0.03 20.40
CA PHE A 95 11.69 -0.51 19.17
C PHE A 95 13.13 -0.02 18.99
N SER A 96 13.52 1.04 19.70
CA SER A 96 14.86 1.58 19.64
C SER A 96 15.27 2.24 20.95
N ARG A 97 16.59 2.31 21.18
CA ARG A 97 17.20 3.08 22.27
C ARG A 97 16.75 4.54 22.24
N ARG A 98 16.65 5.12 21.04
CA ARG A 98 16.25 6.52 20.85
C ARG A 98 14.82 6.78 21.31
N ALA A 99 13.88 5.89 20.97
CA ALA A 99 12.50 5.98 21.42
C ALA A 99 12.39 5.91 22.96
N ALA A 100 13.20 5.07 23.61
CA ALA A 100 13.24 4.99 25.07
C ALA A 100 13.77 6.28 25.72
N LEU A 101 14.84 6.86 25.15
CA LEU A 101 15.41 8.13 25.62
C LEU A 101 14.47 9.31 25.42
N GLU A 102 13.76 9.38 24.29
CA GLU A 102 12.74 10.40 24.02
C GLU A 102 11.59 10.34 25.04
N MET A 103 11.25 9.14 25.48
CA MET A 103 10.27 8.89 26.54
C MET A 103 10.84 9.10 27.95
N LYS A 104 12.06 9.64 28.08
CA LYS A 104 12.77 9.92 29.34
C LYS A 104 13.12 8.69 30.18
N PHE A 105 13.28 7.53 29.56
CA PHE A 105 13.78 6.34 30.24
C PHE A 105 15.31 6.32 30.27
N ASN A 106 15.88 5.95 31.41
CA ASN A 106 17.30 5.84 31.61
C ASN A 106 17.83 4.47 31.16
N PRO A 107 19.01 4.38 30.54
CA PRO A 107 19.60 3.11 30.18
C PRO A 107 20.03 2.34 31.44
N CYS A 108 19.76 1.05 31.48
CA CYS A 108 20.27 0.20 32.54
C CYS A 108 21.81 0.16 32.53
N THR A 109 22.42 0.41 33.69
CA THR A 109 23.88 0.41 33.86
C THR A 109 24.52 -0.96 33.66
N TYR A 110 23.75 -2.03 33.88
CA TYR A 110 24.20 -3.42 33.76
C TYR A 110 24.24 -3.91 32.31
N CYS A 111 23.14 -3.74 31.56
CA CYS A 111 23.11 -4.20 30.17
C CYS A 111 23.61 -3.18 29.15
N ARG A 112 23.91 -1.93 29.56
CA ARG A 112 24.37 -0.80 28.72
C ARG A 112 23.75 -0.82 27.31
N PRO A 113 22.40 -0.70 27.24
CA PRO A 113 21.63 -0.91 26.03
C PRO A 113 21.80 0.19 24.96
#